data_AF-A0A6A3BSV2-F1
#
_entry.id   AF-A0A6A3BSV2-F1
#
_cell.length_a   1.000
_cell.length_b   1.000
_cell.length_c   1.000
_cell.angle_alpha   90.00
_cell.angle_beta   90.00
_cell.angle_gamma   90.00
#
_symmetry.space_group_name_H-M   'P 1'
#
loop_
_entity.id
_entity.type
_entity.pdbx_description
1 polymer ?
#
loop_
_entity_poly.entity_id
_entity_poly.type
_entity_poly.pdbx_seq_one_letter_code
_entity_poly.pdbx_strand_id
1 'polypeptide(L)'
;MHKTLKGARYGDIVIASVKEAMSNGKVKKGKVVYNVVVLVRAAMQRGRCDGSEVKFDNNAVVLVDKRKLLMGTGVFGPVPHELR
;
A
#
# COMPACT_ATOMS: atom_id res chain seq x y z
N MET A 1 -10.62 -15.27 -3.01
CA MET A 1 -11.50 -14.29 -3.66
C MET A 1 -10.91 -12.90 -3.45
N HIS A 2 -10.35 -12.26 -4.48
CA HIS A 2 -9.96 -10.85 -4.38
C HIS A 2 -11.21 -10.01 -4.60
N LYS A 3 -11.66 -9.33 -3.53
CA LYS A 3 -12.86 -8.50 -3.57
C LYS A 3 -12.54 -7.23 -4.37
N THR A 4 -13.19 -7.02 -5.51
CA THR A 4 -13.06 -5.78 -6.27
C THR A 4 -13.85 -4.69 -5.54
N LEU A 5 -13.15 -3.89 -4.74
CA LEU A 5 -13.71 -2.74 -4.03
C LEU A 5 -13.54 -1.48 -4.88
N LYS A 6 -14.51 -0.56 -4.83
CA LYS A 6 -14.42 0.76 -5.50
C LYS A 6 -13.31 1.66 -4.93
N GLY A 7 -12.69 1.27 -3.81
CA GLY A 7 -11.56 1.94 -3.19
C GLY A 7 -10.85 1.00 -2.21
N ALA A 8 -9.57 1.26 -1.96
CA ALA A 8 -8.74 0.52 -1.03
C ALA A 8 -8.50 1.32 0.27
N ARG A 9 -8.43 0.61 1.39
CA ARG A 9 -8.10 1.13 2.72
C ARG A 9 -6.68 0.71 3.12
N TYR A 10 -6.19 1.23 4.24
CA TYR A 10 -4.95 0.75 4.84
C TYR A 10 -5.01 -0.78 5.05
N GLY A 11 -3.95 -1.47 4.64
CA GLY A 11 -3.79 -2.92 4.85
C GLY A 11 -4.40 -3.77 3.74
N ASP A 12 -5.18 -3.19 2.84
CA ASP A 12 -5.72 -3.91 1.70
C ASP A 12 -4.59 -4.36 0.76
N ILE A 13 -4.67 -5.60 0.30
CA ILE A 13 -3.77 -6.14 -0.73
C ILE A 13 -4.38 -5.88 -2.09
N VAL A 14 -3.68 -5.09 -2.90
CA VAL A 14 -4.06 -4.74 -4.27
C VAL A 14 -3.07 -5.34 -5.27
N ILE A 15 -3.59 -5.73 -6.43
CA ILE A 15 -2.78 -6.18 -7.57
C ILE A 15 -2.60 -4.97 -8.50
N ALA A 16 -1.36 -4.67 -8.87
CA ALA A 16 -1.02 -3.54 -9.73
C ALA A 16 0.01 -3.94 -10.79
N SER A 17 0.10 -3.14 -11.85
CA SER A 17 1.16 -3.23 -12.86
C SER A 17 2.18 -2.11 -12.66
N VAL A 18 3.46 -2.44 -12.78
CA VAL A 18 4.54 -1.47 -12.62
C VAL A 18 4.70 -0.63 -13.89
N LYS A 19 4.42 0.68 -13.77
CA LYS A 19 4.56 1.63 -14.88
C LYS A 19 6.01 2.08 -15.09
N GLU A 20 6.73 2.30 -14.00
CA GLU A 20 8.11 2.77 -13.97
C GLU A 20 8.86 2.04 -12.86
N ALA A 21 10.14 1.76 -13.09
CA ALA A 21 10.98 1.05 -12.14
C ALA A 21 12.43 1.54 -12.24
N MET A 22 13.15 1.48 -11.12
CA MET A 22 14.60 1.66 -11.11
C MET A 22 15.30 0.55 -11.91
N SER A 23 16.35 0.88 -12.66
CA SER A 23 17.10 -0.04 -13.53
C SER A 23 17.66 -1.26 -12.78
N ASN A 24 18.19 -1.04 -11.57
CA ASN A 24 18.74 -2.09 -10.70
C ASN A 24 17.74 -2.61 -9.64
N GLY A 25 16.46 -2.27 -9.77
CA GLY A 25 15.43 -2.72 -8.84
C GLY A 25 15.06 -4.20 -9.03
N LYS A 26 14.59 -4.86 -7.96
CA LYS A 26 14.07 -6.25 -8.01
C LYS A 26 12.83 -6.40 -8.91
N VAL A 27 12.15 -5.31 -9.22
CA VAL A 27 10.91 -5.28 -9.99
C VAL A 27 11.14 -4.51 -11.28
N LYS A 28 10.70 -5.08 -12.41
CA LYS A 28 10.84 -4.48 -13.75
C LYS A 28 9.53 -3.82 -14.19
N LYS A 29 9.64 -2.86 -15.11
CA LYS A 29 8.48 -2.26 -15.80
C LYS A 29 7.62 -3.34 -16.47
N GLY A 30 6.31 -3.19 -16.39
CA GLY A 30 5.31 -4.10 -16.94
C GLY A 30 5.00 -5.33 -16.07
N LYS A 31 5.74 -5.55 -14.97
CA LYS A 31 5.49 -6.68 -14.08
C LYS A 31 4.21 -6.46 -13.26
N VAL A 32 3.38 -7.50 -13.16
CA VAL A 32 2.24 -7.54 -12.23
C VAL A 32 2.75 -7.89 -10.84
N VAL A 33 2.36 -7.10 -9.84
CA VAL A 33 2.83 -7.17 -8.45
C VAL A 33 1.68 -7.12 -7.46
N TYR A 34 1.90 -7.74 -6.30
CA TYR A 34 1.03 -7.61 -5.13
C TYR A 34 1.58 -6.52 -4.23
N ASN A 35 0.68 -5.70 -3.68
CA ASN A 35 1.07 -4.60 -2.82
C ASN A 35 0.09 -4.46 -1.68
N VAL A 36 0.60 -4.08 -0.50
CA VAL A 36 -0.22 -3.64 0.62
C VAL A 36 -0.35 -2.12 0.55
N VAL A 37 -1.56 -1.61 0.68
CA VAL A 37 -1.81 -0.17 0.76
C VAL A 37 -1.40 0.34 2.13
N VAL A 38 -0.46 1.27 2.16
CA VAL A 38 0.10 1.81 3.43
C VAL A 38 -0.31 3.25 3.65
N LEU A 39 -0.36 4.04 2.58
CA LEU A 39 -0.83 5.42 2.62
C LEU A 39 -1.89 5.65 1.56
N VAL A 40 -2.95 6.36 1.96
CA VAL A 40 -4.04 6.77 1.09
C VAL A 40 -4.30 8.23 1.36
N ARG A 41 -4.27 9.05 0.30
CA ARG A 41 -4.56 10.49 0.31
C ARG A 41 -5.99 10.79 0.69
N ALA A 42 -6.90 9.88 0.36
CA ALA A 42 -8.29 9.96 0.81
C ALA A 42 -8.30 9.95 2.34
N ALA A 43 -8.80 11.04 2.93
CA ALA A 43 -8.95 11.18 4.37
C ALA A 43 -9.83 10.04 4.89
N MET A 44 -9.35 9.33 5.91
CA MET A 44 -10.17 8.35 6.61
C MET A 44 -11.03 9.08 7.64
N GLN A 45 -12.04 9.82 7.17
CA GLN A 45 -12.83 10.77 7.98
C GLN A 45 -13.58 10.16 9.19
N ARG A 46 -13.59 8.83 9.32
CA ARG A 46 -14.31 8.09 10.36
C ARG A 46 -13.60 6.79 10.79
N GLY A 47 -12.28 6.72 10.64
CA GLY A 47 -11.54 5.46 10.77
C GLY A 47 -11.16 5.06 12.19
N ARG A 48 -10.89 6.02 13.08
CA ARG A 48 -10.34 5.73 14.40
C ARG A 48 -11.39 5.80 15.50
N CYS A 49 -11.26 4.90 16.47
CA CYS A 49 -12.12 4.81 17.64
C CYS A 49 -12.05 6.04 18.56
N ASP A 50 -10.95 6.80 18.52
CA ASP A 50 -10.74 8.04 19.27
C ASP A 50 -11.27 9.30 18.55
N GLY A 51 -11.79 9.15 17.32
CA GLY A 51 -12.29 10.27 16.51
C GLY A 51 -11.20 11.06 15.79
N SER A 52 -9.93 10.68 15.91
CA SER A 52 -8.83 11.32 15.20
C SER A 52 -8.86 11.00 13.70
N GLU A 53 -8.56 11.99 12.86
CA GLU A 53 -8.42 11.82 11.42
C GLU A 53 -6.94 11.84 11.00
N VAL A 54 -6.58 10.96 10.07
CA VAL A 54 -5.27 10.99 9.40
C VAL A 54 -5.49 11.20 7.92
N LYS A 55 -4.75 12.17 7.37
CA LYS A 55 -4.73 12.49 5.94
C LYS A 55 -3.28 12.54 5.48
N PHE A 56 -3.02 11.89 4.35
CA PHE A 56 -1.73 11.93 3.68
C PHE A 56 -1.81 12.79 2.43
N ASP A 57 -0.71 13.40 2.04
CA ASP A 57 -0.66 14.17 0.78
C ASP A 57 -0.61 13.24 -0.44
N ASN A 58 -0.01 12.05 -0.28
CA ASN A 58 0.22 11.09 -1.35
C ASN A 58 -0.27 9.68 -0.98
N ASN A 59 -0.62 8.90 -2.02
CA ASN A 59 -0.85 7.46 -1.89
C ASN A 59 0.50 6.73 -1.90
N ALA A 60 0.63 5.69 -1.08
CA ALA A 60 1.80 4.82 -1.09
C ALA A 60 1.41 3.36 -0.83
N VAL A 61 2.15 2.47 -1.46
CA VAL A 61 1.98 1.02 -1.31
C VAL A 61 3.33 0.35 -1.07
N VAL A 62 3.31 -0.79 -0.41
CA VAL A 62 4.49 -1.61 -0.16
C VAL A 62 4.38 -2.91 -0.93
N LEU A 63 5.44 -3.22 -1.69
CA LEU A 63 5.53 -4.43 -2.49
C LEU A 63 5.65 -5.67 -1.59
N VAL A 64 4.75 -6.62 -1.80
CA VAL A 64 4.76 -7.92 -1.13
C VAL A 64 4.74 -9.05 -2.14
N ASP A 65 5.25 -10.21 -1.75
CA ASP A 65 5.11 -11.44 -2.53
C ASP A 65 3.74 -12.11 -2.26
N LYS A 66 3.42 -13.17 -2.99
CA LYS A 66 2.22 -14.01 -2.83
C LYS A 66 2.03 -14.54 -1.41
N ARG A 67 3.14 -14.70 -0.66
CA ARG A 67 3.15 -15.10 0.75
C ARG A 67 2.92 -13.94 1.72
N LYS A 68 2.61 -12.74 1.22
CA LYS A 68 2.45 -11.50 2.00
C LYS A 68 3.72 -11.08 2.76
N LEU A 69 4.88 -11.53 2.30
CA LEU A 69 6.18 -11.13 2.82
C LEU A 69 6.69 -9.91 2.05
N LEU A 70 7.38 -9.01 2.75
CA LEU A 70 8.01 -7.84 2.14
C LEU A 70 9.05 -8.25 1.09
N MET A 71 9.01 -7.62 -0.08
CA MET A 71 10.06 -7.81 -1.09
C MET A 71 11.29 -6.91 -0.87
N GLY A 72 11.18 -5.94 0.04
CA GLY A 72 12.26 -5.04 0.48
C GLY A 72 12.80 -5.40 1.87
N THR A 73 13.75 -4.61 2.36
CA THR A 73 14.37 -4.76 3.68
C THR A 73 13.57 -4.09 4.81
N GLY A 74 12.59 -3.26 4.48
CA GLY A 74 11.75 -2.55 5.45
C GLY A 74 10.77 -1.58 4.77
N VAL A 75 9.95 -0.92 5.57
CA VAL A 75 9.03 0.15 5.15
C VAL A 75 9.58 1.48 5.64
N PHE A 76 9.74 2.45 4.74
CA PHE A 76 10.22 3.79 5.08
C PHE A 76 9.09 4.81 4.94
N GLY A 77 9.11 5.83 5.80
CA GLY A 77 8.12 6.91 5.81
C GLY A 77 7.07 6.75 6.92
N PRO A 78 6.09 7.67 6.99
CA PRO A 78 5.01 7.58 7.96
C PRO A 78 4.20 6.31 7.72
N VAL A 79 3.93 5.56 8.79
CA VAL A 79 3.09 4.36 8.76
C VAL A 79 1.97 4.55 9.78
N PRO A 80 0.69 4.45 9.37
CA PRO A 80 -0.44 4.50 10.29
C PRO A 80 -0.32 3.45 11.40
N HIS A 81 -0.79 3.77 12.60
CA HIS A 81 -0.79 2.85 13.74
C HIS A 81 -1.62 1.59 13.45
N GLU A 82 -2.62 1.71 12.59
CA GLU A 82 -3.51 0.63 12.14
C GLU A 82 -2.78 -0.47 11.34
N LEU A 83 -1.53 -0.23 10.92
CA LEU A 83 -0.70 -1.18 10.17
C LEU A 83 0.47 -1.74 10.97
N ARG A 84 0.59 -1.37 12.25
CA ARG A 84 1.55 -1.96 13.17
C ARG A 84 0.97 -3.25 13.74
#